data_AF-A0A811T3W3-F1
#
_entry.id   AF-A0A811T3W3-F1
#
_cell.length_a   1.000
_cell.length_b   1.000
_cell.length_c   1.000
_cell.angle_alpha   90.00
_cell.angle_beta   90.00
_cell.angle_gamma   90.00
#
_symmetry.space_group_name_H-M   'P 1'
#
loop_
_entity.id
_entity.type
_entity.pdbx_description
1 polymer ?
#
loop_
_entity_poly.entity_id
_entity_poly.type
_entity_poly.pdbx_seq_one_letter_code
_entity_poly.pdbx_strand_id
1 'polypeptide(L)' 'MKINIEGDEYSLFEHLIETGLVNQIDNMQVPFYDFVPNAEQRMIEIQQKIATTHNLTHQYKFVWDNWKIEENYNQNGV' A
#
# COMPACT_ATOMS: atom_id res chain seq x y z
N MET A 1 -0.73 7.12 7.83
CA MET A 1 -2.14 6.71 7.61
C MET A 1 -2.33 5.27 8.08
N LYS A 2 -3.44 4.98 8.77
CA LYS A 2 -3.85 3.61 9.11
C LYS A 2 -5.31 3.44 8.69
N ILE A 3 -5.60 2.34 7.98
CA ILE A 3 -6.95 2.02 7.51
C ILE A 3 -7.28 0.58 7.93
N ASN A 4 -8.56 0.33 8.24
CA ASN A 4 -9.12 -0.99 8.48
C ASN A 4 -10.61 -0.92 8.12
N ILE A 5 -10.97 -1.49 6.98
CA ILE A 5 -12.30 -1.46 6.33
C ILE A 5 -12.69 -2.84 5.78
N GLU A 6 -12.19 -3.92 6.39
CA GLU A 6 -12.65 -5.30 6.19
C GLU A 6 -12.70 -5.77 4.71
N GLY A 7 -11.60 -5.60 3.98
CA GLY A 7 -11.44 -6.09 2.61
C GLY A 7 -11.60 -5.00 1.54
N ASP A 8 -12.19 -3.85 1.86
CA ASP A 8 -12.27 -2.71 0.94
C ASP A 8 -10.92 -1.97 0.79
N GLU A 9 -9.88 -2.36 1.54
CA GLU A 9 -8.53 -1.79 1.42
C GLU A 9 -8.00 -1.90 0.00
N TYR A 10 -8.24 -3.04 -0.67
CA TYR A 10 -7.69 -3.28 -2.00
C TYR A 10 -8.15 -2.22 -3.01
N SER A 11 -9.46 -1.98 -3.07
CA SER A 11 -10.05 -0.99 -3.99
C SER A 11 -9.59 0.43 -3.68
N LEU A 12 -9.44 0.75 -2.38
CA LEU A 12 -8.91 2.04 -1.95
C LEU A 12 -7.45 2.23 -2.37
N PHE A 13 -6.59 1.23 -2.12
CA PHE A 13 -5.17 1.33 -2.48
C PHE A 13 -4.95 1.32 -3.99
N GLU A 14 -5.72 0.53 -4.75
CA GLU A 14 -5.74 0.60 -6.21
C GLU A 14 -6.03 2.03 -6.69
N HIS A 15 -7.06 2.67 -6.14
CA HIS A 15 -7.41 4.04 -6.48
C HIS A 15 -6.34 5.07 -6.07
N LEU A 16 -5.77 4.94 -4.87
CA LEU A 16 -4.70 5.83 -4.39
C LEU A 16 -3.44 5.73 -5.27
N ILE A 17 -3.13 4.53 -5.76
CA ILE A 17 -2.03 4.29 -6.69
C ILE A 17 -2.33 4.88 -8.06
N GLU A 18 -3.52 4.61 -8.62
CA GLU A 18 -3.93 5.12 -9.94
C GLU A 18 -3.97 6.64 -10.01
N THR A 19 -4.38 7.30 -8.92
CA THR A 19 -4.43 8.77 -8.83
C THR A 19 -3.10 9.42 -8.43
N GLY A 20 -2.09 8.62 -8.05
CA GLY A 20 -0.82 9.10 -7.52
C GLY A 20 -0.91 9.70 -6.10
N LEU A 21 -2.08 9.65 -5.46
CA LEU A 21 -2.28 10.15 -4.09
C LEU A 21 -1.49 9.33 -3.06
N VAL A 22 -1.15 8.08 -3.36
CA VAL A 22 -0.29 7.24 -2.51
C VAL A 22 1.04 7.92 -2.19
N ASN A 23 1.56 8.76 -3.09
CA ASN A 23 2.83 9.47 -2.93
C ASN A 23 2.79 10.60 -1.89
N GLN A 24 1.60 10.99 -1.43
CA GLN A 24 1.42 12.01 -0.40
C GLN A 24 1.36 11.42 1.01
N ILE A 25 1.59 10.10 1.14
CA ILE A 25 1.38 9.35 2.36
C ILE A 25 2.72 8.85 2.91
N ASP A 26 3.36 9.62 3.77
CA ASP A 26 4.71 9.29 4.27
C ASP A 26 4.85 7.90 4.91
N ASN A 27 3.80 7.43 5.58
CA ASN A 27 3.77 6.13 6.23
C ASN A 27 2.36 5.58 6.17
N MET A 28 2.21 4.33 5.76
CA MET A 28 0.91 3.67 5.66
C MET A 28 0.96 2.24 6.18
N GLN A 29 -0.08 1.91 6.93
CA GLN A 29 -0.31 0.57 7.45
C GLN A 29 -1.58 -0.01 6.80
N VAL A 30 -1.42 -1.17 6.16
CA VAL A 30 -2.41 -1.81 5.29
C VAL A 30 -2.68 -3.24 5.75
N PRO A 31 -3.87 -3.55 6.28
CA PRO A 31 -4.28 -4.94 6.47
C PRO A 31 -4.76 -5.51 5.12
N PHE A 32 -4.25 -6.68 4.75
CA PHE A 32 -4.74 -7.44 3.61
C PHE A 32 -5.58 -8.62 4.11
N TYR A 33 -6.78 -8.79 3.56
CA TYR A 33 -7.68 -9.89 3.91
C TYR A 33 -7.72 -10.94 2.80
N ASP A 34 -7.77 -12.22 3.14
CA ASP A 34 -7.75 -13.35 2.19
C ASP A 34 -9.14 -13.78 1.70
N PHE A 35 -10.22 -13.21 2.25
CA PHE A 35 -11.59 -13.55 1.88
C PHE A 35 -12.13 -12.77 0.66
N VAL A 36 -11.36 -11.84 0.10
CA VAL A 36 -11.76 -11.10 -1.11
C VAL A 36 -11.36 -11.87 -2.38
N PRO A 37 -12.10 -11.71 -3.50
CA PRO A 37 -11.73 -12.33 -4.76
C PRO A 37 -10.31 -11.95 -5.21
N ASN A 38 -9.52 -12.96 -5.59
CA ASN A 38 -8.13 -12.79 -6.04
C ASN A 38 -7.23 -12.06 -5.04
N ALA A 39 -7.51 -12.17 -3.72
CA ALA A 39 -6.80 -11.47 -2.64
C ALA A 39 -5.28 -11.49 -2.79
N GLU A 40 -4.69 -12.68 -2.96
CA GLU A 40 -3.23 -12.83 -3.07
C GLU A 40 -2.66 -12.12 -4.30
N GLN A 41 -3.32 -12.25 -5.45
CA GLN A 41 -2.89 -11.59 -6.68
C GLN A 41 -2.98 -10.07 -6.56
N ARG A 42 -4.11 -9.55 -6.04
CA ARG A 42 -4.30 -8.10 -5.84
C ARG A 42 -3.31 -7.54 -4.83
N MET A 43 -3.05 -8.27 -3.74
CA MET A 43 -2.05 -7.90 -2.74
C MET A 43 -0.68 -7.75 -3.39
N ILE A 44 -0.22 -8.75 -4.16
CA ILE A 44 1.08 -8.71 -4.84
C ILE A 44 1.16 -7.51 -5.80
N GLU A 45 0.11 -7.25 -6.57
CA GLU A 45 0.08 -6.11 -7.50
C GLU A 45 0.16 -4.76 -6.78
N ILE A 46 -0.58 -4.61 -5.68
CA ILE A 46 -0.53 -3.41 -4.83
C ILE A 46 0.87 -3.24 -4.25
N GLN A 47 1.45 -4.30 -3.67
CA GLN A 47 2.79 -4.26 -3.09
C GLN A 47 3.85 -3.89 -4.14
N GLN A 48 3.80 -4.47 -5.34
CA GLN A 48 4.72 -4.14 -6.43
C GLN A 48 4.64 -2.67 -6.85
N LYS A 49 3.42 -2.12 -6.95
CA LYS A 49 3.22 -0.71 -7.32
C LYS A 49 3.66 0.24 -6.21
N ILE A 50 3.33 -0.07 -4.95
CA ILE A 50 3.74 0.73 -3.79
C ILE A 50 5.26 0.74 -3.62
N ALA A 51 5.93 -0.39 -3.89
CA ALA A 51 7.38 -0.54 -3.79
C ALA A 51 8.17 0.40 -4.73
N THR A 52 7.50 1.05 -5.68
CA THR A 52 8.13 2.07 -6.54
C THR A 52 8.37 3.41 -5.85
N THR A 53 7.70 3.65 -4.71
CA THR A 53 7.64 4.94 -4.02
C THR A 53 7.88 4.79 -2.51
N HIS A 54 7.65 3.60 -1.95
CA HIS A 54 7.77 3.32 -0.53
C HIS A 54 8.61 2.06 -0.28
N ASN A 55 9.33 2.07 0.83
CA ASN A 55 10.00 0.90 1.40
C ASN A 55 9.06 0.13 2.33
N LEU A 56 9.08 -1.20 2.20
CA LEU A 56 8.44 -2.09 3.17
C LEU A 56 9.23 -2.07 4.47
N THR A 57 8.55 -1.83 5.59
CA THR A 57 9.17 -1.77 6.92
C THR A 57 8.80 -2.97 7.79
N HIS A 58 7.56 -3.45 7.67
CA HIS A 58 7.07 -4.63 8.36
C HIS A 58 6.04 -5.33 7.48
N GLN A 59 6.05 -6.67 7.47
CA GLN A 59 5.05 -7.47 6.77
C GLN A 59 4.71 -8.73 7.57
N TYR A 60 3.42 -8.96 7.70
CA TYR A 60 2.82 -10.20 8.14
C TYR A 60 1.70 -10.53 7.16
N LYS A 61 1.93 -11.56 6.32
CA LYS A 61 1.01 -11.93 5.23
C LYS A 61 -0.41 -12.10 5.76
N PHE A 62 -1.36 -11.40 5.13
CA PHE A 62 -2.77 -11.32 5.52
C PHE A 62 -3.06 -10.85 6.95
N VAL A 63 -2.13 -10.12 7.56
CA VAL A 63 -2.34 -9.46 8.85
C VAL A 63 -2.08 -7.97 8.68
N TRP A 64 -0.85 -7.56 8.39
CA TRP A 64 -0.49 -6.16 8.18
C TRP A 64 0.79 -6.02 7.35
N ASP A 65 0.77 -5.08 6.41
CA ASP A 65 1.96 -4.49 5.82
C ASP A 65 2.12 -3.05 6.33
N ASN A 66 3.37 -2.62 6.52
CA ASN A 66 3.70 -1.23 6.79
C ASN A 66 4.71 -0.70 5.77
N TRP A 67 4.36 0.37 5.08
CA TRP A 67 5.14 1.01 4.04
C TRP A 67 5.50 2.43 4.44
N LYS A 68 6.74 2.84 4.19
CA LYS A 68 7.23 4.20 4.45
C LYS A 68 7.82 4.78 3.17
N ILE A 69 7.46 6.00 2.81
CA ILE A 69 7.96 6.66 1.60
C ILE A 69 9.49 6.64 1.56
N GLU A 70 10.07 6.40 0.38
CA GLU A 70 11.52 6.44 0.25
C GLU A 70 12.04 7.87 0.45
N GLU A 71 13.08 8.03 1.27
CA GLU A 71 13.61 9.37 1.62
C GLU A 71 14.10 10.14 0.39
N ASN A 72 14.53 9.42 -0.66
CA ASN A 72 14.98 10.00 -1.93
C ASN A 72 13.84 10.31 -2.90
N TYR A 73 12.63 9.75 -2.69
CA TYR A 73 11.48 10.01 -3.56
C TYR A 73 11.02 11.46 -3.43
N ASN A 74 10.94 11.96 -2.20
CA ASN A 74 10.52 13.34 -1.89
C ASN A 74 11.55 14.41 -2.30
N GLN A 75 12.78 14.04 -2.65
CA GLN A 75 13.79 14.99 -3.14
C GLN A 75 13.66 15.29 -4.63
N ASN A 76 12.92 14.46 -5.38
CA ASN A 76 12.70 14.61 -6.82
C ASN A 76 11.37 15.33 -7.16
N GLY A 77 10.52 15.57 -6.16
CA GLY A 77 9.27 16.32 -6.32
C GLY A 77 9.47 17.80 -5.99
N VAL A 78 9.70 18.62 -7.03
CA VAL A 78 9.49 20.08 -6.98
C VAL A 78 8.00 20.37 -7.03
#